data_AF-A0A811KVI7-F1
#
_entry.id   AF-A0A811KVI7-F1
#
_cell.length_a   1.000
_cell.length_b   1.000
_cell.length_c   1.000
_cell.angle_alpha   90.00
_cell.angle_beta   90.00
_cell.angle_gamma   90.00
#
_symmetry.space_group_name_H-M   'P 1'
#
loop_
_entity.id
_entity.type
_entity.pdbx_description
1 polymer ?
#
loop_
_entity_poly.entity_id
_entity_poly.type
_entity_poly.pdbx_seq_one_letter_code
_entity_poly.pdbx_strand_id
1 'polypeptide(L)'
;MSDDMTLLVDGEADKILCYNKEQVDDKLVTISQCQNCTIYILGCPSLVVINGCNRSLVFVATCTGSISYRNNDHGTLVATCRQFRAYRSNFYFYGFVTTDPVFEECYCNIQENGASFDKLQDMLKERGFTGRNKVTSARNFTPGVGDIRVVEERSLPATEHLPQHYSSQHIHGVTLFA
;
A
#
# COMPACT_ATOMS: atom_id res chain seq x y z
N MET A 1 13.89 -1.67 -28.19
CA MET A 1 14.03 -1.41 -26.75
C MET A 1 13.09 -2.40 -26.08
N SER A 2 13.61 -3.32 -25.27
CA SER A 2 12.71 -4.19 -24.49
C SER A 2 12.09 -3.31 -23.42
N ASP A 3 10.80 -2.99 -23.57
CA ASP A 3 10.05 -2.38 -22.48
C ASP A 3 10.09 -3.37 -21.33
N ASP A 4 10.86 -3.03 -20.29
CA ASP A 4 10.88 -3.83 -19.07
C ASP A 4 9.53 -3.63 -18.38
N MET A 5 8.63 -4.57 -18.63
CA MET A 5 7.24 -4.57 -18.18
C MET A 5 7.12 -4.79 -16.66
N THR A 6 8.24 -5.07 -15.98
CA THR A 6 8.25 -5.43 -14.56
C THR A 6 9.33 -4.68 -13.79
N LEU A 7 8.98 -4.08 -12.66
CA LEU A 7 9.94 -3.72 -11.64
C LEU A 7 10.04 -4.86 -10.62
N LEU A 8 11.26 -5.34 -10.36
CA LEU A 8 11.56 -6.31 -9.31
C LEU A 8 12.38 -5.65 -8.19
N VAL A 9 11.90 -5.82 -6.96
CA VAL A 9 12.61 -5.49 -5.72
C VAL A 9 12.68 -6.78 -4.91
N ASP A 10 13.88 -7.30 -4.65
CA ASP A 10 14.02 -8.61 -4.04
C ASP A 10 15.19 -8.67 -3.05
N GLY A 11 14.96 -9.30 -1.90
CA GLY A 11 16.01 -9.61 -0.92
C GLY A 11 16.64 -8.40 -0.23
N GLU A 12 15.99 -7.24 -0.29
CA GLU A 12 16.52 -6.00 0.29
C GLU A 12 16.39 -5.98 1.81
N ALA A 13 17.39 -5.43 2.51
CA ALA A 13 17.36 -5.33 3.97
C ALA A 13 17.87 -3.98 4.45
N ASP A 14 17.21 -3.41 5.47
CA ASP A 14 17.63 -2.16 6.15
C ASP A 14 17.79 -0.97 5.18
N LYS A 15 16.88 -0.87 4.21
CA LYS A 15 16.93 0.13 3.13
C LYS A 15 15.68 0.97 3.02
N ILE A 16 15.88 2.20 2.59
CA ILE A 16 14.81 3.07 2.09
C ILE A 16 14.91 3.08 0.56
N LEU A 17 13.86 2.65 -0.11
CA LEU A 17 13.78 2.52 -1.57
C LEU A 17 12.64 3.39 -2.09
N CYS A 18 12.88 4.12 -3.16
CA CYS A 18 11.91 5.01 -3.75
C CYS A 18 11.92 4.86 -5.27
N TYR A 19 10.76 4.57 -5.84
CA TYR A 19 10.55 4.38 -7.27
C TYR A 19 9.53 5.39 -7.77
N ASN A 20 9.91 6.19 -8.76
CA ASN A 20 9.10 7.26 -9.32
C ASN A 20 8.15 6.76 -10.43
N LYS A 21 7.34 7.68 -10.96
CA LYS A 21 6.38 7.44 -12.05
C LYS A 21 7.01 6.76 -13.25
N GLU A 22 8.15 7.25 -13.74
CA GLU A 22 8.83 6.72 -14.93
C GLU A 22 9.28 5.26 -14.73
N GLN A 23 9.58 4.89 -13.49
CA GLN A 23 10.03 3.54 -13.15
C GLN A 23 8.88 2.55 -13.03
N VAL A 24 7.66 2.96 -12.66
CA VAL A 24 6.58 2.04 -12.22
C VAL A 24 5.27 2.15 -12.99
N ASP A 25 5.03 3.25 -13.72
CA ASP A 25 3.74 3.47 -14.39
C ASP A 25 3.42 2.35 -15.37
N ASP A 26 2.19 1.84 -15.25
CA ASP A 26 1.61 0.79 -16.09
C ASP A 26 2.35 -0.57 -16.05
N LYS A 27 3.39 -0.71 -15.21
CA LYS A 27 4.16 -1.94 -15.02
C LYS A 27 3.60 -2.86 -13.93
N LEU A 28 4.01 -4.12 -14.00
CA LEU A 28 3.97 -5.03 -12.86
C LEU A 28 5.07 -4.64 -11.87
N VAL A 29 4.74 -4.53 -10.58
CA VAL A 29 5.73 -4.35 -9.51
C VAL A 29 5.71 -5.58 -8.61
N THR A 30 6.87 -6.20 -8.44
CA THR A 30 7.05 -7.32 -7.51
C THR A 30 8.05 -6.93 -6.42
N ILE A 31 7.62 -7.01 -5.17
CA ILE A 31 8.44 -6.75 -3.98
C ILE A 31 8.48 -8.05 -3.18
N SER A 32 9.66 -8.64 -3.03
CA SER A 32 9.82 -9.96 -2.43
C SER A 32 10.94 -10.00 -1.40
N GLN A 33 10.75 -10.80 -0.35
CA GLN A 33 11.80 -11.14 0.63
C GLN A 33 12.53 -9.94 1.24
N CYS A 34 11.86 -8.78 1.37
CA CYS A 34 12.47 -7.57 1.93
C CYS A 34 12.32 -7.52 3.45
N GLN A 35 13.32 -6.99 4.16
CA GLN A 35 13.36 -7.01 5.62
C GLN A 35 13.74 -5.64 6.19
N ASN A 36 12.91 -5.11 7.09
CA ASN A 36 13.20 -3.82 7.72
C ASN A 36 13.39 -2.68 6.70
N CYS A 37 12.56 -2.68 5.64
CA CYS A 37 12.65 -1.70 4.56
C CYS A 37 11.50 -0.68 4.62
N THR A 38 11.77 0.48 4.06
CA THR A 38 10.75 1.48 3.72
C THR A 38 10.72 1.64 2.21
N ILE A 39 9.64 1.24 1.55
CA ILE A 39 9.56 1.16 0.10
C ILE A 39 8.43 2.05 -0.41
N TYR A 40 8.77 3.02 -1.26
CA TYR A 40 7.84 3.95 -1.87
C TYR A 40 7.67 3.67 -3.37
N ILE A 41 6.43 3.38 -3.78
CA ILE A 41 6.00 3.24 -5.17
C ILE A 41 5.17 4.48 -5.52
N LEU A 42 5.80 5.46 -6.15
CA LEU A 42 5.30 6.82 -6.37
C LEU A 42 4.81 7.01 -7.82
N GLY A 43 3.96 6.09 -8.27
CA GLY A 43 3.34 6.10 -9.59
C GLY A 43 2.08 5.24 -9.63
N CYS A 44 1.70 4.80 -10.83
CA CYS A 44 0.48 4.05 -11.14
C CYS A 44 0.79 2.67 -11.78
N PRO A 45 1.40 1.72 -11.07
CA PRO A 45 1.53 0.35 -11.57
C PRO A 45 0.19 -0.28 -11.96
N SER A 46 0.25 -1.24 -12.88
CA SER A 46 -0.90 -2.04 -13.29
C SER A 46 -1.20 -3.15 -12.29
N LEU A 47 -0.18 -3.74 -11.68
CA LEU A 47 -0.29 -4.76 -10.64
C LEU A 47 0.83 -4.60 -9.61
N VAL A 48 0.55 -4.86 -8.34
CA VAL A 48 1.59 -4.97 -7.30
C VAL A 48 1.47 -6.31 -6.57
N VAL A 49 2.58 -7.02 -6.47
CA VAL A 49 2.71 -8.24 -5.66
C VAL A 49 3.76 -8.01 -4.58
N ILE A 50 3.37 -8.18 -3.32
CA ILE A 50 4.24 -8.02 -2.16
C ILE A 50 4.25 -9.34 -1.40
N ASN A 51 5.41 -10.00 -1.34
CA ASN A 51 5.51 -11.36 -0.81
C ASN A 51 6.71 -11.56 0.13
N GLY A 52 6.48 -12.08 1.34
CA GLY A 52 7.58 -12.42 2.24
C GLY A 52 8.35 -11.21 2.77
N CYS A 53 7.74 -10.03 2.79
CA CYS A 53 8.35 -8.79 3.26
C CYS A 53 7.98 -8.55 4.73
N ASN A 54 8.98 -8.49 5.61
CA ASN A 54 8.77 -8.46 7.05
C ASN A 54 9.27 -7.17 7.67
N ARG A 55 8.61 -6.71 8.73
CA ARG A 55 8.94 -5.46 9.46
C ARG A 55 9.15 -4.26 8.52
N SER A 56 8.41 -4.21 7.43
CA SER A 56 8.62 -3.23 6.36
C SER A 56 7.40 -2.33 6.19
N LEU A 57 7.66 -1.06 5.85
CA LEU A 57 6.64 -0.14 5.36
C LEU A 57 6.65 -0.19 3.84
N VAL A 58 5.50 -0.43 3.24
CA VAL A 58 5.30 -0.28 1.79
C VAL A 58 4.24 0.76 1.55
N PHE A 59 4.57 1.78 0.76
CA PHE A 59 3.67 2.83 0.32
C PHE A 59 3.45 2.69 -1.18
N VAL A 60 2.19 2.55 -1.61
CA VAL A 60 1.80 2.51 -3.02
C VAL A 60 0.84 3.65 -3.30
N ALA A 61 1.31 4.67 -4.02
CA ALA A 61 0.54 5.87 -4.31
C ALA A 61 -0.82 5.54 -4.95
N THR A 62 -0.81 4.75 -6.03
CA THR A 62 -2.00 4.18 -6.66
C THR A 62 -1.63 2.93 -7.45
N CYS A 63 -2.49 1.91 -7.46
CA CYS A 63 -2.35 0.73 -8.31
C CYS A 63 -3.63 0.55 -9.13
N THR A 64 -3.54 0.68 -10.45
CA THR A 64 -4.73 0.68 -11.32
C THR A 64 -5.42 -0.69 -11.37
N GLY A 65 -4.70 -1.79 -11.16
CA GLY A 65 -5.31 -3.12 -11.02
C GLY A 65 -5.45 -3.53 -9.57
N SER A 66 -4.73 -4.59 -9.20
CA SER A 66 -4.82 -5.20 -7.88
C SER A 66 -3.49 -5.22 -7.14
N ILE A 67 -3.59 -5.23 -5.82
CA ILE A 67 -2.47 -5.46 -4.92
C ILE A 67 -2.68 -6.81 -4.24
N SER A 68 -1.67 -7.67 -4.35
CA SER A 68 -1.61 -8.97 -3.67
C SER A 68 -0.55 -8.95 -2.58
N TYR A 69 -0.96 -9.04 -1.31
CA TYR A 69 -0.11 -8.94 -0.13
C TYR A 69 -0.03 -10.29 0.60
N ARG A 70 1.09 -11.01 0.50
CA ARG A 70 1.16 -12.43 0.88
C ARG A 70 2.36 -12.73 1.77
N ASN A 71 2.18 -13.59 2.78
CA ASN A 71 3.26 -14.09 3.62
C ASN A 71 4.11 -12.97 4.27
N ASN A 72 3.50 -11.82 4.59
CA ASN A 72 4.20 -10.67 5.17
C ASN A 72 3.90 -10.56 6.66
N ASP A 73 4.90 -10.25 7.48
CA ASP A 73 4.77 -10.24 8.93
C ASP A 73 5.30 -8.94 9.58
N HIS A 74 4.55 -8.44 10.57
CA HIS A 74 4.80 -7.18 11.28
C HIS A 74 4.99 -5.96 10.36
N GLY A 75 4.28 -5.90 9.24
CA GLY A 75 4.41 -4.83 8.23
C GLY A 75 3.40 -3.69 8.36
N THR A 76 3.64 -2.63 7.60
CA THR A 76 2.64 -1.58 7.31
C THR A 76 2.49 -1.43 5.80
N LEU A 77 1.25 -1.44 5.32
CA LEU A 77 0.90 -1.12 3.94
C LEU A 77 0.03 0.14 3.93
N VAL A 78 0.46 1.14 3.16
CA VAL A 78 -0.38 2.28 2.77
C VAL A 78 -0.60 2.17 1.27
N ALA A 79 -1.85 2.01 0.83
CA ALA A 79 -2.08 1.83 -0.60
C ALA A 79 -3.46 2.28 -1.07
N THR A 80 -3.48 2.75 -2.33
CA THR A 80 -4.70 2.94 -3.10
C THR A 80 -4.75 1.94 -4.25
N CYS A 81 -5.83 1.17 -4.40
CA CYS A 81 -5.95 0.18 -5.49
C CYS A 81 -7.40 -0.16 -5.84
N ARG A 82 -7.66 -0.79 -7.00
CA ARG A 82 -9.03 -1.24 -7.31
C ARG A 82 -9.42 -2.47 -6.48
N GLN A 83 -8.54 -3.46 -6.45
CA GLN A 83 -8.76 -4.70 -5.72
C GLN A 83 -7.58 -4.98 -4.78
N PHE A 84 -7.90 -5.34 -3.53
CA PHE A 84 -6.90 -5.73 -2.54
C PHE A 84 -7.15 -7.16 -2.08
N ARG A 85 -6.08 -7.96 -2.04
CA ARG A 85 -6.10 -9.33 -1.51
C ARG A 85 -4.91 -9.54 -0.59
N ALA A 86 -5.18 -10.01 0.63
CA ALA A 86 -4.15 -10.42 1.57
C ALA A 86 -4.25 -11.90 1.91
N TYR A 87 -3.10 -12.58 2.02
CA TYR A 87 -3.01 -13.99 2.41
C TYR A 87 -1.89 -14.20 3.43
N ARG A 88 -2.13 -14.97 4.48
CA ARG A 88 -1.09 -15.37 5.47
C ARG A 88 -0.22 -14.20 5.94
N SER A 89 -0.85 -13.12 6.39
CA SER A 89 -0.11 -11.89 6.71
C SER A 89 -0.55 -11.25 8.03
N ASN A 90 0.39 -10.61 8.71
CA ASN A 90 0.17 -9.87 9.94
C ASN A 90 0.69 -8.43 9.80
N PHE A 91 -0.22 -7.44 9.77
CA PHE A 91 0.13 -6.09 9.33
C PHE A 91 -0.91 -5.02 9.66
N TYR A 92 -0.52 -3.76 9.46
CA TYR A 92 -1.42 -2.62 9.41
C TYR A 92 -1.73 -2.25 7.96
N PHE A 93 -3.00 -2.01 7.64
CA PHE A 93 -3.42 -1.57 6.31
C PHE A 93 -4.16 -0.23 6.36
N TYR A 94 -3.57 0.78 5.74
CA TYR A 94 -4.20 2.07 5.46
C TYR A 94 -4.58 2.10 3.99
N GLY A 95 -5.87 1.87 3.71
CA GLY A 95 -6.32 1.53 2.36
C GLY A 95 -7.32 2.51 1.77
N PHE A 96 -7.19 2.77 0.47
CA PHE A 96 -8.32 3.11 -0.40
C PHE A 96 -8.54 1.99 -1.40
N VAL A 97 -9.69 1.32 -1.32
CA VAL A 97 -10.02 0.20 -2.22
C VAL A 97 -11.40 0.43 -2.83
N THR A 98 -11.58 0.21 -4.14
CA THR A 98 -12.90 0.44 -4.79
C THR A 98 -13.82 -0.78 -4.73
N THR A 99 -13.26 -1.97 -4.49
CA THR A 99 -14.00 -3.22 -4.25
C THR A 99 -13.81 -3.71 -2.81
N ASP A 100 -14.69 -4.58 -2.34
CA ASP A 100 -14.55 -5.21 -1.01
C ASP A 100 -13.23 -5.98 -0.93
N PRO A 101 -12.28 -5.58 -0.06
CA PRO A 101 -10.99 -6.25 0.06
C PRO A 101 -11.16 -7.65 0.64
N VAL A 102 -10.31 -8.58 0.21
CA VAL A 102 -10.36 -9.99 0.62
C VAL A 102 -9.14 -10.33 1.46
N PHE A 103 -9.38 -11.02 2.56
CA PHE A 103 -8.35 -11.46 3.49
C PHE A 103 -8.53 -12.94 3.81
N GLU A 104 -7.42 -13.67 3.86
CA GLU A 104 -7.37 -15.09 4.16
C GLU A 104 -6.14 -15.38 5.03
N GLU A 105 -6.31 -16.07 6.14
CA GLU A 105 -5.27 -16.36 7.14
C GLU A 105 -4.51 -15.10 7.64
N CYS A 106 -5.21 -13.98 7.86
CA CYS A 106 -4.58 -12.70 8.20
C CYS A 106 -4.91 -12.20 9.61
N TYR A 107 -3.94 -11.56 10.28
CA TYR A 107 -4.14 -10.78 11.50
C TYR A 107 -3.83 -9.31 11.21
N CYS A 108 -4.85 -8.46 11.08
CA CYS A 108 -4.59 -7.07 10.67
C CYS A 108 -5.52 -6.05 11.30
N ASN A 109 -4.98 -4.85 11.45
CA ASN A 109 -5.77 -3.65 11.70
C ASN A 109 -5.92 -2.90 10.38
N ILE A 110 -7.14 -2.51 10.03
CA ILE A 110 -7.46 -1.82 8.79
C ILE A 110 -8.10 -0.47 9.06
N GLN A 111 -7.73 0.53 8.26
CA GLN A 111 -8.22 1.89 8.35
C GLN A 111 -8.34 2.50 6.94
N GLU A 112 -9.25 3.46 6.80
CA GLU A 112 -9.28 4.32 5.62
C GLU A 112 -7.96 5.09 5.46
N ASN A 113 -7.44 5.11 4.24
CA ASN A 113 -6.30 5.93 3.91
C ASN A 113 -6.73 7.41 3.89
N GLY A 114 -6.50 8.11 5.00
CA GLY A 114 -6.67 9.56 5.11
C GLY A 114 -5.52 10.36 4.48
N ALA A 115 -4.50 9.70 3.91
CA ALA A 115 -3.41 10.40 3.24
C ALA A 115 -3.95 11.20 2.05
N SER A 116 -3.99 12.51 2.22
CA SER A 116 -4.14 13.47 1.14
C SER A 116 -2.74 13.98 0.80
N PHE A 117 -2.25 13.65 -0.38
CA PHE A 117 -1.07 14.30 -0.94
C PHE A 117 -1.46 14.99 -2.24
N ASP A 118 -0.81 16.11 -2.55
CA ASP A 118 -1.11 16.90 -3.73
C ASP A 118 -1.14 16.00 -4.97
N LYS A 119 -2.18 16.18 -5.79
CA LYS A 119 -2.46 15.42 -7.01
C LYS A 119 -2.90 13.96 -6.83
N LEU A 120 -3.05 13.41 -5.61
CA LEU A 120 -3.66 12.07 -5.46
C LEU A 120 -5.07 12.07 -6.06
N GLN A 121 -5.90 13.07 -5.75
CA GLN A 121 -7.26 13.17 -6.30
C GLN A 121 -7.27 13.30 -7.82
N ASP A 122 -6.34 14.07 -8.39
CA ASP A 122 -6.19 14.21 -9.84
C ASP A 122 -5.74 12.89 -10.47
N MET A 123 -4.75 12.22 -9.90
CA MET A 123 -4.26 10.91 -10.35
C MET A 123 -5.35 9.84 -10.30
N LEU A 124 -6.13 9.80 -9.22
CA LEU A 124 -7.27 8.90 -9.08
C LEU A 124 -8.32 9.19 -10.16
N LYS A 125 -8.65 10.47 -10.38
CA LYS A 125 -9.60 10.89 -11.41
C LYS A 125 -9.13 10.53 -12.82
N GLU A 126 -7.87 10.83 -13.16
CA GLU A 126 -7.25 10.50 -14.45
C GLU A 126 -7.24 9.00 -14.72
N ARG A 127 -6.99 8.19 -13.68
CA ARG A 127 -6.98 6.72 -13.78
C ARG A 127 -8.37 6.10 -13.55
N GLY A 128 -9.43 6.90 -13.54
CA GLY A 128 -10.82 6.42 -13.49
C GLY A 128 -11.20 5.74 -12.17
N PHE A 129 -10.53 6.10 -11.07
CA PHE A 129 -10.98 5.75 -9.72
C PHE A 129 -12.20 6.59 -9.37
N THR A 130 -13.36 6.05 -9.69
CA THR A 130 -14.65 6.61 -9.30
C THR A 130 -15.26 5.68 -8.24
N GLY A 131 -15.70 6.23 -7.10
CA GLY A 131 -16.34 5.45 -6.05
C GLY A 131 -15.96 5.87 -4.64
N ARG A 132 -16.58 5.18 -3.68
CA ARG A 132 -16.28 5.33 -2.25
C ARG A 132 -15.16 4.37 -1.86
N ASN A 133 -14.42 4.74 -0.82
CA ASN A 133 -13.50 3.80 -0.17
C ASN A 133 -14.28 2.62 0.42
N LYS A 134 -13.83 1.41 0.15
CA LYS A 134 -14.40 0.15 0.62
C LYS A 134 -13.48 -0.63 1.55
N VAL A 135 -12.39 -0.03 2.04
CA VAL A 135 -11.46 -0.77 2.89
C VAL A 135 -12.14 -1.40 4.12
N THR A 136 -13.14 -0.73 4.70
CA THR A 136 -13.88 -1.19 5.88
C THR A 136 -14.96 -2.24 5.58
N SER A 137 -15.30 -2.50 4.31
CA SER A 137 -16.18 -3.61 3.90
C SER A 137 -15.42 -4.93 3.68
N ALA A 138 -14.31 -5.11 4.40
CA ALA A 138 -13.42 -6.25 4.28
C ALA A 138 -14.13 -7.59 4.48
N ARG A 139 -13.77 -8.57 3.64
CA ARG A 139 -14.26 -9.95 3.73
C ARG A 139 -13.15 -10.86 4.23
N ASN A 140 -13.36 -11.46 5.40
CA ASN A 140 -12.52 -12.53 5.93
C ASN A 140 -13.02 -13.88 5.40
N PHE A 141 -12.22 -14.54 4.56
CA PHE A 141 -12.56 -15.85 3.99
C PHE A 141 -12.22 -17.01 4.92
N THR A 142 -11.44 -16.77 5.98
CA THR A 142 -11.06 -17.75 7.00
C THR A 142 -11.30 -17.18 8.40
N PRO A 143 -12.55 -16.94 8.81
CA PRO A 143 -12.87 -16.32 10.09
C PRO A 143 -12.41 -17.11 11.32
N GLY A 144 -12.04 -18.39 11.19
CA GLY A 144 -11.42 -19.19 12.25
C GLY A 144 -9.89 -19.14 12.30
N VAL A 145 -9.25 -18.49 11.32
CA VAL A 145 -7.79 -18.40 11.18
C VAL A 145 -7.46 -16.97 10.78
N GLY A 146 -7.24 -16.12 11.77
CA GLY A 146 -7.00 -14.68 11.59
C GLY A 146 -8.04 -13.79 12.26
N ASP A 147 -7.70 -12.51 12.39
CA ASP A 147 -8.53 -11.47 12.98
C ASP A 147 -8.35 -10.16 12.20
N ILE A 148 -9.45 -9.55 11.77
CA ILE A 148 -9.44 -8.30 11.02
C ILE A 148 -10.20 -7.28 11.84
N ARG A 149 -9.47 -6.25 12.28
CA ARG A 149 -10.02 -5.18 13.11
C ARG A 149 -10.08 -3.90 12.31
N VAL A 150 -11.27 -3.36 12.13
CA VAL A 150 -11.42 -1.96 11.71
C VAL A 150 -11.05 -1.10 12.90
N VAL A 151 -10.04 -0.24 12.74
CA VAL A 151 -9.59 0.67 13.79
C VAL A 151 -9.98 2.09 13.46
N GLU A 152 -10.31 2.86 14.50
CA GLU A 152 -10.50 4.31 14.39
C GLU A 152 -9.17 5.01 14.08
N GLU A 153 -9.28 6.25 13.60
CA GLU A 153 -8.19 7.00 12.99
C GLU A 153 -6.91 6.98 13.83
N ARG A 154 -5.91 6.22 13.35
CA ARG A 154 -4.53 6.32 13.81
C ARG A 154 -3.78 7.26 12.87
N SER A 155 -2.87 8.03 13.46
CA SER A 155 -1.80 8.70 12.73
C SER A 155 -1.08 7.68 11.85
N LEU A 156 -0.98 7.97 10.55
CA LEU A 156 -0.07 7.23 9.67
C LEU A 156 1.33 7.22 10.31
N PRO A 157 2.07 6.10 10.27
CA PRO A 157 3.46 6.09 10.75
C PRO A 157 4.23 7.23 10.05
N ALA A 158 5.01 7.97 10.84
CA ALA A 158 5.66 9.20 10.42
C ALA A 158 6.38 9.00 9.09
N THR A 159 6.02 9.83 8.11
CA THR A 159 6.57 9.80 6.76
C THR A 159 7.88 10.59 6.67
N GLU A 160 8.69 10.57 7.73
CA GLU A 160 9.94 11.33 7.87
C GLU A 160 10.96 11.08 6.75
N HIS A 161 10.73 10.05 5.93
CA HIS A 161 11.55 9.65 4.79
C HIS A 161 10.87 9.79 3.42
N LEU A 162 9.67 10.38 3.34
CA LEU A 162 9.11 10.74 2.03
C LEU A 162 10.05 11.76 1.34
N PRO A 163 10.31 11.62 0.03
CA PRO A 163 11.06 12.63 -0.71
C PRO A 163 10.45 14.03 -0.51
N GLN A 164 11.27 15.09 -0.49
CA GLN A 164 10.82 16.45 -0.14
C GLN A 164 9.58 16.95 -0.92
N HIS A 165 9.42 16.55 -2.18
CA HIS A 165 8.26 16.88 -3.00
C HIS A 165 6.95 16.16 -2.62
N TYR A 166 7.04 15.14 -1.76
CA TYR A 166 5.91 14.47 -1.08
C TYR A 166 5.87 14.78 0.43
N SER A 167 6.95 15.33 1.00
CA SER A 167 7.05 15.68 2.42
C SER A 167 6.62 17.12 2.72
N SER A 168 6.66 18.02 1.73
CA SER A 168 6.33 19.43 1.88
C SER A 168 4.93 19.75 1.35
N GLN A 169 3.89 19.16 1.92
CA GLN A 169 2.54 19.67 1.81
C GLN A 169 1.73 19.16 2.99
N HIS A 170 1.01 20.07 3.62
CA HIS A 170 0.09 19.76 4.71
C HIS A 170 -0.80 18.58 4.31
N ILE A 171 -0.57 17.41 4.93
CA ILE A 171 -1.58 16.37 5.05
C ILE A 171 -2.66 16.98 5.95
N HIS A 172 -3.51 17.83 5.35
CA HIS A 172 -4.56 18.55 6.05
C HIS A 172 -5.51 17.54 6.69
N GLY A 173 -5.37 17.35 7.99
CA GLY A 173 -6.22 16.47 8.81
C GLY A 173 -5.46 15.59 9.80
N VAL A 174 -4.19 15.24 9.53
CA VAL A 174 -3.45 14.32 10.42
C VAL A 174 -2.56 15.13 11.35
N THR A 175 -3.03 15.39 12.58
CA THR A 175 -2.17 15.93 13.64
C THR A 175 -1.24 14.82 14.11
N LEU A 176 0.04 14.93 13.75
CA LEU A 176 1.10 14.00 14.15
C LEU A 176 1.84 14.57 15.36
N PHE A 177 1.67 13.97 16.54
CA PHE A 177 2.53 14.27 17.68
C PHE A 177 3.83 13.46 17.55
N ALA A 178 4.96 14.14 17.79
CA ALA A 178 6.29 13.56 17.89
C ALA A 178 6.43 12.62 19.10
#